data_AF-A0AAQ3K0E8-F1
#
_entry.id   AF-A0AAQ3K0E8-F1
#
_cell.length_a   1.000
_cell.length_b   1.000
_cell.length_c   1.000
_cell.angle_alpha   90.00
_cell.angle_beta   90.00
_cell.angle_gamma   90.00
#
_symmetry.space_group_name_H-M   'P 1'
#
loop_
_entity.id
_entity.type
_entity.pdbx_description
1 polymer ?
#
loop_
_entity_poly.entity_id
_entity_poly.type
_entity_poly.pdbx_seq_one_letter_code
_entity_poly.pdbx_strand_id
1 'polypeptide(L)'
;MESSIPLAVAGLHRPESPARPHPLLHRRVGACSLIFSLVHRRLRLQRLNCAFIQRRVGLSPSSSAGLEGLAAAEGKGEGEDESMGKTSYMKLQGSRQLRQRLVLATLATTPILVEDIRSDDTSPGLRPYEVSLLRLIEKISDDCTVEISETGTKLRYKPGTLMGGKYLVHDCGLSRSIGYFLEPLILLGLFGKKPLSIRLKGITNDTKDPSVDTFRMTTLHMLKRFGVPLEGLEMKIESRGAPPLGGGEVILGVPIVPSSLTATHWVDEGMVKSIRGVTFSTRVSPQIGNRMIYAARGVFNRFIPDVHIFTDHRSGPSGGRSPGYGVSLVAETTSGCLISTDIAVSYPRADETNALEDSDEKPELLPPEDVGVQVASMLLAEIEQGGVVDSTHQGLLFLLCALCPPDVSKVCVGKLTPYGIETLRNIRDFLGVKFVIKPDPTTNTVILKCVGCGMKNLSRKHSSSSSKMNGEDCVQRPLFGGAISSWFPLRLQILEHSGTLEVEGLASLNSPAIATTAVGLVAIAKGRQGREAQNLVRVYVANLRLKGISTDVVISAYEPILINPLSESANTVGAGVATVAEAFKLAVTSFKVHDCNLFCSEA
;
A
#
# COMPACT_ATOMS: atom_id res chain seq x y z
N MET A 1 56.10 17.05 63.95
CA MET A 1 54.62 17.12 64.06
C MET A 1 54.05 16.35 62.87
N GLU A 2 54.26 15.04 62.72
CA GLU A 2 53.96 13.92 63.64
C GLU A 2 52.51 13.88 64.10
N SER A 3 51.73 12.96 63.50
CA SER A 3 50.96 11.85 64.13
C SER A 3 49.78 11.46 63.20
N SER A 4 49.85 10.44 62.34
CA SER A 4 49.80 8.97 62.54
C SER A 4 48.40 8.36 62.72
N ILE A 5 48.14 7.32 61.90
CA ILE A 5 46.95 6.48 61.64
C ILE A 5 46.70 5.44 62.77
N PRO A 6 45.52 4.78 62.88
CA PRO A 6 45.43 3.31 62.65
C PRO A 6 44.17 2.88 61.83
N LEU A 7 44.24 1.86 60.93
CA LEU A 7 43.90 0.42 61.09
C LEU A 7 42.45 0.14 61.56
N ALA A 8 41.65 -0.83 61.07
CA ALA A 8 41.86 -2.22 60.61
C ALA A 8 40.62 -2.69 59.76
N VAL A 9 40.73 -3.39 58.62
CA VAL A 9 40.93 -4.85 58.35
C VAL A 9 39.75 -5.79 58.69
N ALA A 10 39.17 -6.41 57.65
CA ALA A 10 38.93 -7.86 57.45
C ALA A 10 38.05 -8.07 56.18
N GLY A 11 38.30 -8.96 55.20
CA GLY A 11 39.33 -9.96 54.94
C GLY A 11 38.96 -10.78 53.68
N LEU A 12 39.87 -10.83 52.70
CA LEU A 12 40.43 -12.02 52.00
C LEU A 12 39.48 -13.17 51.57
N HIS A 13 39.47 -13.60 50.30
CA HIS A 13 40.58 -14.35 49.69
C HIS A 13 40.61 -14.27 48.14
N ARG A 14 41.83 -14.21 47.58
CA ARG A 14 42.27 -14.81 46.30
C ARG A 14 43.24 -15.96 46.67
N PRO A 15 43.44 -17.01 45.83
CA PRO A 15 44.48 -16.93 44.79
C PRO A 15 44.29 -17.82 43.53
N GLU A 16 45.14 -17.51 42.52
CA GLU A 16 45.80 -18.42 41.56
C GLU A 16 45.07 -19.08 40.37
N SER A 17 45.68 -18.87 39.19
CA SER A 17 45.58 -19.69 37.98
C SER A 17 46.57 -20.85 38.02
N PRO A 18 46.24 -22.01 37.41
CA PRO A 18 47.13 -22.55 36.37
C PRO A 18 46.38 -23.18 35.18
N ALA A 19 47.16 -23.67 34.22
CA ALA A 19 46.83 -24.04 32.85
C ALA A 19 45.86 -25.24 32.62
N ARG A 20 45.44 -25.34 31.35
CA ARG A 20 44.60 -26.33 30.62
C ARG A 20 44.63 -27.79 31.13
N PRO A 21 43.62 -28.61 30.76
CA PRO A 21 43.81 -29.41 29.56
C PRO A 21 42.58 -29.50 28.64
N HIS A 22 42.88 -29.60 27.35
CA HIS A 22 42.05 -30.27 26.35
C HIS A 22 41.61 -31.67 26.84
N PRO A 23 40.48 -32.19 26.34
CA PRO A 23 40.50 -33.52 25.75
C PRO A 23 40.39 -33.35 24.24
N LEU A 24 41.56 -33.36 23.60
CA LEU A 24 41.69 -33.76 22.22
C LEU A 24 41.39 -35.26 22.21
N LEU A 25 40.16 -35.64 21.88
CA LEU A 25 40.03 -36.83 21.04
C LEU A 25 40.34 -36.35 19.62
N HIS A 26 41.64 -36.23 19.35
CA HIS A 26 42.16 -36.17 18.00
C HIS A 26 41.81 -37.50 17.32
N ARG A 27 40.77 -37.50 16.49
CA ARG A 27 40.96 -38.06 15.15
C ARG A 27 41.11 -36.89 14.20
N ARG A 28 42.36 -36.64 13.81
CA ARG A 28 42.73 -35.72 12.73
C ARG A 28 42.01 -36.17 11.46
N VAL A 29 41.03 -35.40 11.01
CA VAL A 29 40.70 -35.19 9.60
C VAL A 29 40.43 -33.68 9.47
N GLY A 30 40.95 -33.05 8.41
CA GLY A 30 41.23 -31.62 8.27
C GLY A 30 40.12 -30.63 8.62
N ALA A 31 40.51 -29.36 8.77
CA ALA A 31 39.67 -28.25 9.20
C ALA A 31 38.44 -28.04 8.28
N CYS A 32 37.35 -28.71 8.61
CA CYS A 32 36.00 -28.47 8.08
C CYS A 32 35.13 -27.88 9.19
N SER A 33 34.66 -26.65 9.02
CA SER A 33 33.61 -26.08 9.86
C SER A 33 32.24 -26.49 9.29
N LEU A 34 31.67 -27.59 9.78
CA LEU A 34 30.28 -27.96 9.53
C LEU A 34 29.38 -27.13 10.46
N ILE A 35 28.62 -26.18 9.92
CA ILE A 35 27.68 -25.36 10.69
C ILE A 35 26.27 -25.88 10.42
N PHE A 36 25.63 -26.45 11.45
CA PHE A 36 24.22 -26.82 11.40
C PHE A 36 23.37 -25.59 11.78
N SER A 37 22.53 -25.11 10.88
CA SER A 37 21.60 -24.01 11.14
C SER A 37 20.16 -24.48 10.97
N LEU A 38 19.47 -24.76 12.08
CA LEU A 38 18.02 -25.01 12.06
C LEU A 38 17.30 -23.67 11.87
N VAL A 39 16.56 -23.50 10.77
CA VAL A 39 15.79 -22.28 10.52
C VAL A 39 14.43 -22.40 11.20
N HIS A 40 14.30 -21.85 12.41
CA HIS A 40 13.01 -21.66 13.08
C HIS A 40 12.62 -20.17 13.03
N ARG A 41 11.40 -19.86 12.55
CA ARG A 41 10.86 -18.50 12.54
C ARG A 41 10.57 -18.05 13.98
N ARG A 42 11.43 -17.17 14.52
CA ARG A 42 11.25 -16.32 15.71
C ARG A 42 10.90 -17.03 17.03
N LEU A 43 11.81 -17.00 18.02
CA LEU A 43 11.58 -16.38 19.34
C LEU A 43 12.82 -16.42 20.25
N ARG A 44 13.06 -15.31 20.95
CA ARG A 44 14.01 -15.15 22.05
C ARG A 44 13.60 -16.04 23.23
N LEU A 45 14.61 -16.64 23.87
CA LEU A 45 14.54 -17.35 25.15
C LEU A 45 13.88 -16.54 26.26
N GLN A 46 12.86 -17.10 26.90
CA GLN A 46 12.61 -17.00 28.35
C GLN A 46 11.83 -18.23 28.84
N ARG A 47 12.07 -18.58 30.11
CA ARG A 47 11.90 -19.88 30.77
C ARG A 47 10.45 -20.34 31.03
N LEU A 48 10.33 -21.67 31.11
CA LEU A 48 9.31 -22.54 31.68
C LEU A 48 8.21 -21.94 32.59
N ASN A 49 6.98 -22.44 32.43
CA ASN A 49 6.26 -23.12 33.53
C ASN A 49 5.10 -24.02 33.02
N CYS A 50 4.95 -25.16 33.70
CA CYS A 50 3.97 -26.23 33.49
C CYS A 50 2.51 -25.82 33.77
N ALA A 51 1.54 -26.49 33.13
CA ALA A 51 0.42 -27.18 33.82
C ALA A 51 -0.40 -28.09 32.88
N PHE A 52 -0.75 -29.25 33.44
CA PHE A 52 -1.58 -30.36 32.94
C PHE A 52 -3.09 -30.00 32.80
N ILE A 53 -3.84 -30.69 31.94
CA ILE A 53 -5.01 -31.57 32.24
C ILE A 53 -5.72 -32.04 30.95
N GLN A 54 -6.09 -33.33 30.94
CA GLN A 54 -6.77 -34.13 29.89
C GLN A 54 -8.29 -33.84 29.76
N ARG A 55 -8.90 -34.04 28.57
CA ARG A 55 -9.77 -35.21 28.23
C ARG A 55 -10.62 -35.01 26.96
N ARG A 56 -10.77 -36.13 26.22
CA ARG A 56 -11.67 -36.44 25.09
C ARG A 56 -13.16 -36.38 25.44
N VAL A 57 -14.00 -36.04 24.45
CA VAL A 57 -15.19 -36.76 23.89
C VAL A 57 -15.54 -35.95 22.60
N GLY A 58 -15.70 -36.43 21.36
CA GLY A 58 -16.02 -37.74 20.80
C GLY A 58 -17.51 -37.86 20.48
N LEU A 59 -18.00 -37.35 19.34
CA LEU A 59 -19.23 -37.81 18.64
C LEU A 59 -19.44 -37.07 17.30
N SER A 60 -19.79 -37.83 16.27
CA SER A 60 -20.40 -37.45 14.99
C SER A 60 -21.51 -38.49 14.73
N PRO A 61 -22.26 -38.47 13.61
CA PRO A 61 -22.78 -37.37 12.79
C PRO A 61 -24.32 -37.50 12.60
N SER A 62 -24.99 -36.51 11.98
CA SER A 62 -26.24 -36.80 11.26
C SER A 62 -26.54 -35.79 10.16
N SER A 63 -26.90 -36.36 9.02
CA SER A 63 -27.42 -35.82 7.76
C SER A 63 -28.77 -35.11 7.85
N SER A 64 -29.03 -34.18 6.91
CA SER A 64 -30.35 -34.06 6.26
C SER A 64 -30.23 -33.33 4.92
N ALA A 65 -30.97 -33.84 3.94
CA ALA A 65 -31.04 -33.43 2.55
C ALA A 65 -32.14 -32.40 2.28
N GLY A 66 -32.03 -31.72 1.11
CA GLY A 66 -33.11 -31.47 0.17
C GLY A 66 -34.06 -30.28 0.39
N LEU A 67 -34.09 -29.37 -0.58
CA LEU A 67 -35.34 -28.92 -1.25
C LEU A 67 -35.05 -28.08 -2.49
N GLU A 68 -35.63 -28.52 -3.61
CA GLU A 68 -35.78 -27.84 -4.90
C GLU A 68 -36.91 -26.78 -4.84
N GLY A 69 -36.94 -25.85 -5.81
CA GLY A 69 -38.22 -25.25 -6.24
C GLY A 69 -38.20 -23.81 -6.79
N LEU A 70 -38.29 -23.71 -8.12
CA LEU A 70 -38.98 -22.70 -8.97
C LEU A 70 -38.69 -21.18 -8.83
N ALA A 71 -38.32 -20.55 -9.96
CA ALA A 71 -39.29 -19.79 -10.80
C ALA A 71 -38.65 -19.28 -12.11
N ALA A 72 -39.38 -19.46 -13.20
CA ALA A 72 -39.11 -18.98 -14.55
C ALA A 72 -39.60 -17.54 -14.77
N ALA A 73 -38.99 -16.82 -15.70
CA ALA A 73 -39.62 -15.72 -16.43
C ALA A 73 -38.97 -15.57 -17.81
N GLU A 74 -39.71 -15.94 -18.85
CA GLU A 74 -39.44 -15.62 -20.25
C GLU A 74 -39.79 -14.16 -20.56
N GLY A 75 -39.07 -13.57 -21.49
CA GLY A 75 -39.41 -12.29 -22.14
C GLY A 75 -38.68 -12.18 -23.47
N LYS A 76 -39.36 -12.60 -24.55
CA LYS A 76 -38.94 -12.41 -25.95
C LYS A 76 -39.01 -10.93 -26.34
N GLY A 77 -38.01 -10.48 -27.07
CA GLY A 77 -38.02 -9.25 -27.87
C GLY A 77 -37.02 -9.41 -29.01
N GLU A 78 -37.53 -9.61 -30.21
CA GLU A 78 -36.76 -9.69 -31.46
C GLU A 78 -36.24 -8.32 -31.87
N GLY A 79 -35.09 -8.32 -32.53
CA GLY A 79 -34.39 -7.14 -33.05
C GLY A 79 -33.02 -7.58 -33.55
N GLU A 80 -32.97 -7.89 -34.85
CA GLU A 80 -31.79 -8.28 -35.61
C GLU A 80 -30.71 -7.19 -35.53
N ASP A 81 -29.49 -7.57 -35.16
CA ASP A 81 -28.29 -6.87 -35.57
C ASP A 81 -27.09 -7.84 -35.52
N GLU A 82 -26.28 -7.78 -36.57
CA GLU A 82 -25.33 -8.80 -37.01
C GLU A 82 -24.19 -9.08 -36.02
N SER A 83 -23.64 -10.29 -36.14
CA SER A 83 -22.66 -10.92 -35.26
C SER A 83 -21.30 -10.22 -35.21
N MET A 84 -21.08 -9.40 -34.18
CA MET A 84 -19.81 -9.32 -33.46
C MET A 84 -20.10 -9.62 -31.98
N GLY A 85 -19.24 -10.41 -31.31
CA GLY A 85 -19.47 -10.90 -29.94
C GLY A 85 -20.13 -9.88 -29.02
N LYS A 86 -21.39 -10.13 -28.64
CA LYS A 86 -22.26 -9.15 -27.97
C LYS A 86 -21.70 -8.83 -26.59
N THR A 87 -20.94 -7.75 -26.49
CA THR A 87 -20.39 -7.27 -25.22
C THR A 87 -21.56 -6.76 -24.38
N SER A 88 -21.79 -7.36 -23.21
CA SER A 88 -22.89 -6.96 -22.31
C SER A 88 -22.49 -5.69 -21.54
N TYR A 89 -23.28 -4.62 -21.65
CA TYR A 89 -23.05 -3.35 -20.98
C TYR A 89 -23.92 -3.22 -19.73
N MET A 90 -23.33 -2.78 -18.62
CA MET A 90 -24.08 -2.40 -17.43
C MET A 90 -24.77 -1.05 -17.66
N LYS A 91 -26.10 -1.03 -17.63
CA LYS A 91 -26.90 0.17 -17.84
C LYS A 91 -26.98 1.00 -16.55
N LEU A 92 -26.67 2.28 -16.66
CA LEU A 92 -26.73 3.26 -15.58
C LEU A 92 -27.49 4.49 -16.06
N GLN A 93 -28.08 5.23 -15.13
CA GLN A 93 -28.85 6.43 -15.44
C GLN A 93 -28.29 7.65 -14.73
N GLY A 94 -28.37 8.81 -15.40
CA GLY A 94 -28.02 10.11 -14.87
C GLY A 94 -26.53 10.41 -14.79
N SER A 95 -26.22 11.68 -14.52
CA SER A 95 -24.86 12.22 -14.41
C SER A 95 -24.25 12.14 -13.00
N ARG A 96 -25.03 11.68 -12.01
CA ARG A 96 -24.61 11.69 -10.60
C ARG A 96 -23.42 10.75 -10.37
N GLN A 97 -22.38 11.29 -9.72
CA GLN A 97 -21.12 10.57 -9.41
C GLN A 97 -20.47 9.87 -10.61
N LEU A 98 -20.58 10.45 -11.81
CA LEU A 98 -19.97 9.90 -13.03
C LEU A 98 -18.48 9.55 -12.84
N ARG A 99 -17.73 10.39 -12.13
CA ARG A 99 -16.31 10.15 -11.79
C ARG A 99 -16.07 8.81 -11.10
N GLN A 100 -16.90 8.46 -10.10
CA GLN A 100 -16.73 7.23 -9.33
C GLN A 100 -17.13 6.01 -10.15
N ARG A 101 -18.22 6.14 -10.91
CA ARG A 101 -18.71 5.10 -11.81
C ARG A 101 -17.67 4.75 -12.88
N LEU A 102 -17.03 5.76 -13.47
CA LEU A 102 -15.95 5.57 -14.43
C LEU A 102 -14.75 4.86 -13.79
N VAL A 103 -14.28 5.31 -12.62
CA VAL A 103 -13.15 4.68 -11.91
C VAL A 103 -13.45 3.22 -11.57
N LEU A 104 -14.63 2.94 -11.00
CA LEU A 104 -15.05 1.59 -10.65
C LEU A 104 -15.21 0.70 -11.89
N ALA A 105 -15.76 1.25 -12.99
CA ALA A 105 -15.86 0.53 -14.26
C ALA A 105 -14.47 0.16 -14.79
N THR A 106 -13.49 1.08 -14.73
CA THR A 106 -12.11 0.81 -15.14
C THR A 106 -11.44 -0.23 -14.25
N LEU A 107 -11.62 -0.15 -12.94
CA LEU A 107 -11.02 -1.10 -11.99
C LEU A 107 -11.66 -2.49 -12.07
N ALA A 108 -12.97 -2.57 -12.27
CA ALA A 108 -13.70 -3.82 -12.42
C ALA A 108 -13.61 -4.39 -13.84
N THR A 109 -13.06 -3.63 -14.80
CA THR A 109 -13.06 -3.97 -16.25
C THR A 109 -14.46 -4.26 -16.80
N THR A 110 -15.48 -3.59 -16.25
CA THR A 110 -16.88 -3.74 -16.66
C THR A 110 -17.28 -2.62 -17.62
N PRO A 111 -17.75 -2.94 -18.84
CA PRO A 111 -18.25 -1.93 -19.76
C PRO A 111 -19.60 -1.36 -19.28
N ILE A 112 -19.77 -0.05 -19.37
CA ILE A 112 -20.98 0.66 -18.91
C ILE A 112 -21.63 1.44 -20.04
N LEU A 113 -22.95 1.55 -19.97
CA LEU A 113 -23.77 2.44 -20.79
C LEU A 113 -24.52 3.38 -19.85
N VAL A 114 -24.18 4.67 -19.86
CA VAL A 114 -24.86 5.70 -19.08
C VAL A 114 -25.86 6.41 -19.99
N GLU A 115 -27.13 6.36 -19.62
CA GLU A 115 -28.21 7.05 -20.32
C GLU A 115 -28.74 8.21 -19.47
N ASP A 116 -29.47 9.12 -20.13
CA ASP A 116 -30.19 10.22 -19.49
C ASP A 116 -29.28 11.20 -18.72
N ILE A 117 -28.14 11.57 -19.34
CA ILE A 117 -27.22 12.56 -18.76
C ILE A 117 -27.80 13.96 -18.97
N ARG A 118 -28.49 14.47 -17.94
CA ARG A 118 -29.04 15.84 -17.89
C ARG A 118 -29.98 16.15 -19.07
N SER A 119 -30.87 15.23 -19.41
CA SER A 119 -31.82 15.47 -20.52
C SER A 119 -32.80 16.62 -20.22
N ASP A 120 -33.05 16.90 -18.94
CA ASP A 120 -33.96 17.94 -18.48
C ASP A 120 -33.30 19.35 -18.34
N ASP A 121 -31.96 19.44 -18.42
CA ASP A 121 -31.26 20.73 -18.28
C ASP A 121 -31.36 21.57 -19.57
N THR A 122 -31.29 22.90 -19.43
CA THR A 122 -31.21 23.84 -20.56
C THR A 122 -30.03 23.56 -21.50
N SER A 123 -28.95 23.00 -20.95
CA SER A 123 -27.77 22.54 -21.70
C SER A 123 -27.58 21.04 -21.45
N PRO A 124 -28.22 20.19 -22.28
CA PRO A 124 -28.23 18.75 -22.04
C PRO A 124 -26.86 18.11 -22.32
N GLY A 125 -26.64 16.95 -21.71
CA GLY A 125 -25.48 16.11 -21.95
C GLY A 125 -24.28 16.29 -21.02
N LEU A 126 -23.14 15.79 -21.48
CA LEU A 126 -21.87 15.81 -20.76
C LEU A 126 -21.29 17.22 -20.68
N ARG A 127 -20.73 17.57 -19.51
CA ARG A 127 -20.05 18.84 -19.30
C ARG A 127 -18.59 18.75 -19.77
N PRO A 128 -17.94 19.89 -20.10
CA PRO A 128 -16.55 19.89 -20.59
C PRO A 128 -15.55 19.20 -19.65
N TYR A 129 -15.71 19.31 -18.33
CA TYR A 129 -14.84 18.65 -17.35
C TYR A 129 -15.02 17.13 -17.32
N GLU A 130 -16.21 16.61 -17.65
CA GLU A 130 -16.47 15.17 -17.74
C GLU A 130 -15.85 14.59 -19.00
N VAL A 131 -15.95 15.30 -20.13
CA VAL A 131 -15.27 14.94 -21.37
C VAL A 131 -13.74 14.99 -21.19
N SER A 132 -13.23 16.00 -20.47
CA SER A 132 -11.80 16.06 -20.12
C SER A 132 -11.36 14.88 -19.26
N LEU A 133 -12.21 14.43 -18.32
CA LEU A 133 -11.93 13.25 -17.49
C LEU A 133 -11.91 11.96 -18.34
N LEU A 134 -12.82 11.82 -19.29
CA LEU A 134 -12.83 10.67 -20.22
C LEU A 134 -11.54 10.63 -21.05
N ARG A 135 -11.13 11.78 -21.64
CA ARG A 135 -9.86 11.90 -22.38
C ARG A 135 -8.65 11.59 -21.51
N LEU A 136 -8.70 11.97 -20.23
CA LEU A 136 -7.63 11.65 -19.27
C LEU A 136 -7.54 10.14 -19.01
N ILE A 137 -8.68 9.46 -18.85
CA ILE A 137 -8.73 8.01 -18.68
C ILE A 137 -8.23 7.31 -19.93
N GLU A 138 -8.65 7.74 -21.12
CA GLU A 138 -8.13 7.24 -22.41
C GLU A 138 -6.61 7.42 -22.53
N LYS A 139 -6.05 8.51 -22.00
CA LYS A 139 -4.61 8.77 -22.07
C LYS A 139 -3.76 7.85 -21.18
N ILE A 140 -4.30 7.38 -20.07
CA ILE A 140 -3.59 6.50 -19.12
C ILE A 140 -3.85 5.01 -19.35
N SER A 141 -4.88 4.69 -20.14
CA SER A 141 -5.30 3.33 -20.48
C SER A 141 -5.03 3.04 -21.95
N ASP A 142 -4.93 1.76 -22.28
CA ASP A 142 -4.75 1.25 -23.64
C ASP A 142 -5.95 0.39 -23.98
N ASP A 143 -6.39 0.39 -25.25
CA ASP A 143 -7.63 -0.25 -25.70
C ASP A 143 -8.91 0.26 -25.00
N CYS A 144 -8.94 1.51 -24.55
CA CYS A 144 -10.15 2.15 -24.03
C CYS A 144 -10.99 2.70 -25.18
N THR A 145 -12.27 2.34 -25.24
CA THR A 145 -13.20 2.90 -26.24
C THR A 145 -14.31 3.68 -25.57
N VAL A 146 -14.42 4.95 -25.94
CA VAL A 146 -15.43 5.87 -25.45
C VAL A 146 -16.25 6.37 -26.63
N GLU A 147 -17.55 6.11 -26.60
CA GLU A 147 -18.49 6.62 -27.60
C GLU A 147 -19.51 7.52 -26.92
N ILE A 148 -19.67 8.72 -27.47
CA ILE A 148 -20.58 9.76 -26.96
C ILE A 148 -21.63 9.99 -28.03
N SER A 149 -22.92 10.05 -27.65
CA SER A 149 -23.99 10.41 -28.60
C SER A 149 -23.84 11.85 -29.09
N GLU A 150 -24.44 12.17 -30.24
CA GLU A 150 -24.42 13.53 -30.81
C GLU A 150 -24.94 14.58 -29.81
N THR A 151 -25.97 14.23 -29.04
CA THR A 151 -26.56 15.04 -27.97
C THR A 151 -25.77 15.04 -26.67
N GLY A 152 -24.77 14.18 -26.51
CA GLY A 152 -24.02 13.99 -25.26
C GLY A 152 -24.82 13.40 -24.10
N THR A 153 -26.08 12.98 -24.30
CA THR A 153 -26.97 12.43 -23.26
C THR A 153 -26.76 10.94 -23.02
N LYS A 154 -26.09 10.23 -23.95
CA LYS A 154 -25.70 8.83 -23.80
C LYS A 154 -24.19 8.67 -23.92
N LEU A 155 -23.61 7.89 -23.01
CA LEU A 155 -22.18 7.57 -22.95
C LEU A 155 -21.99 6.06 -22.92
N ARG A 156 -21.28 5.51 -23.90
CA ARG A 156 -20.82 4.12 -23.90
C ARG A 156 -19.34 4.11 -23.56
N TYR A 157 -19.00 3.46 -22.45
CA TYR A 157 -17.63 3.39 -21.96
C TYR A 157 -17.22 1.94 -21.80
N LYS A 158 -16.23 1.52 -22.59
CA LYS A 158 -15.59 0.21 -22.44
C LYS A 158 -14.18 0.44 -21.90
N PRO A 159 -13.91 0.00 -20.65
CA PRO A 159 -12.62 0.21 -20.02
C PRO A 159 -11.51 -0.60 -20.72
N GLY A 160 -10.36 0.04 -20.87
CA GLY A 160 -9.13 -0.57 -21.37
C GLY A 160 -8.20 -1.06 -20.25
N THR A 161 -7.00 -1.52 -20.63
CA THR A 161 -5.96 -1.91 -19.67
C THR A 161 -5.19 -0.69 -19.17
N LEU A 162 -5.01 -0.55 -17.86
CA LEU A 162 -4.24 0.56 -17.27
C LEU A 162 -2.74 0.39 -17.52
N MET A 163 -2.18 1.21 -18.41
CA MET A 163 -0.75 1.19 -18.73
C MET A 163 0.05 2.11 -17.82
N GLY A 164 -0.52 3.25 -17.42
CA GLY A 164 0.21 4.35 -16.80
C GLY A 164 1.03 5.12 -17.84
N GLY A 165 2.08 5.82 -17.40
CA GLY A 165 2.93 6.58 -18.33
C GLY A 165 3.82 7.59 -17.62
N LYS A 166 4.95 7.95 -18.25
CA LYS A 166 5.86 8.98 -17.74
C LYS A 166 5.73 10.24 -18.58
N TYR A 167 5.85 11.41 -17.94
CA TYR A 167 5.80 12.72 -18.59
C TYR A 167 4.51 13.01 -19.38
N LEU A 168 3.39 12.48 -18.91
CA LEU A 168 2.09 12.82 -19.49
C LEU A 168 1.74 14.26 -19.14
N VAL A 169 1.10 14.98 -20.06
CA VAL A 169 0.60 16.34 -19.80
C VAL A 169 -0.89 16.36 -20.09
N HIS A 170 -1.71 16.80 -19.15
CA HIS A 170 -3.16 16.93 -19.34
C HIS A 170 -3.63 18.32 -18.94
N ASP A 171 -4.51 18.89 -19.77
CA ASP A 171 -5.18 20.15 -19.48
C ASP A 171 -6.57 19.86 -18.93
N CYS A 172 -6.76 20.18 -17.65
CA CYS A 172 -8.01 20.00 -16.93
C CYS A 172 -9.06 21.05 -17.32
N GLY A 173 -8.65 22.13 -18.00
CA GLY A 173 -9.50 23.27 -18.31
C GLY A 173 -9.79 24.16 -17.10
N LEU A 174 -10.83 24.99 -17.23
CA LEU A 174 -11.18 26.04 -16.27
C LEU A 174 -12.50 25.78 -15.51
N SER A 175 -13.26 24.75 -15.90
CA SER A 175 -14.59 24.49 -15.31
C SER A 175 -14.53 23.89 -13.91
N ARG A 176 -13.51 23.08 -13.60
CA ARG A 176 -13.32 22.38 -12.31
C ARG A 176 -11.87 22.46 -11.87
N SER A 177 -11.62 22.25 -10.57
CA SER A 177 -10.26 22.22 -10.05
C SER A 177 -9.53 20.93 -10.44
N ILE A 178 -8.19 20.95 -10.38
CA ILE A 178 -7.33 19.77 -10.56
C ILE A 178 -7.69 18.68 -9.54
N GLY A 179 -8.19 19.05 -8.35
CA GLY A 179 -8.69 18.11 -7.33
C GLY A 179 -9.78 17.15 -7.84
N TYR A 180 -10.58 17.59 -8.82
CA TYR A 180 -11.56 16.73 -9.47
C TYR A 180 -10.92 15.54 -10.21
N PHE A 181 -9.73 15.72 -10.77
CA PHE A 181 -9.03 14.71 -11.55
C PHE A 181 -8.04 13.89 -10.70
N LEU A 182 -7.60 14.41 -9.56
CA LEU A 182 -6.61 13.76 -8.70
C LEU A 182 -7.10 12.44 -8.09
N GLU A 183 -8.30 12.40 -7.53
CA GLU A 183 -8.84 11.18 -6.90
C GLU A 183 -8.93 10.00 -7.90
N PRO A 184 -9.53 10.15 -9.10
CA PRO A 184 -9.48 9.11 -10.14
C PRO A 184 -8.06 8.70 -10.53
N LEU A 185 -7.15 9.66 -10.72
CA LEU A 185 -5.78 9.38 -11.16
C LEU A 185 -4.97 8.62 -10.12
N ILE A 186 -5.14 8.96 -8.84
CA ILE A 186 -4.49 8.26 -7.74
C ILE A 186 -4.96 6.81 -7.72
N LEU A 187 -6.28 6.57 -7.75
CA LEU A 187 -6.83 5.21 -7.70
C LEU A 187 -6.42 4.36 -8.91
N LEU A 188 -6.54 4.90 -10.13
CA LEU A 188 -6.18 4.18 -11.35
C LEU A 188 -4.65 4.00 -11.49
N GLY A 189 -3.87 5.00 -11.06
CA GLY A 189 -2.41 4.97 -11.11
C GLY A 189 -1.78 3.84 -10.28
N LEU A 190 -2.41 3.47 -9.16
CA LEU A 190 -1.93 2.37 -8.30
C LEU A 190 -1.95 0.99 -8.98
N PHE A 191 -2.87 0.79 -9.94
CA PHE A 191 -3.08 -0.49 -10.64
C PHE A 191 -2.56 -0.47 -12.10
N GLY A 192 -1.70 0.49 -12.46
CA GLY A 192 -1.09 0.56 -13.79
C GLY A 192 0.03 -0.47 -14.02
N LYS A 193 0.37 -0.76 -15.29
CA LYS A 193 1.57 -1.55 -15.68
C LYS A 193 2.88 -0.84 -15.36
N LYS A 194 2.90 0.48 -15.58
CA LYS A 194 4.06 1.38 -15.40
C LYS A 194 3.68 2.47 -14.39
N PRO A 195 4.66 3.02 -13.64
CA PRO A 195 4.38 4.12 -12.72
C PRO A 195 3.86 5.33 -13.50
N LEU A 196 2.95 6.08 -12.88
CA LEU A 196 2.32 7.24 -13.48
C LEU A 196 3.08 8.50 -13.06
N SER A 197 3.54 9.29 -14.03
CA SER A 197 4.04 10.64 -13.84
C SER A 197 3.33 11.55 -14.83
N ILE A 198 2.48 12.43 -14.28
CA ILE A 198 1.60 13.31 -15.05
C ILE A 198 1.67 14.75 -14.55
N ARG A 199 1.71 15.70 -15.48
CA ARG A 199 1.60 17.13 -15.27
C ARG A 199 0.19 17.57 -15.62
N LEU A 200 -0.54 18.04 -14.63
CA LEU A 200 -1.90 18.57 -14.76
C LEU A 200 -1.84 20.10 -14.81
N LYS A 201 -2.50 20.68 -15.81
CA LYS A 201 -2.65 22.13 -15.97
C LYS A 201 -4.09 22.53 -15.72
N GLY A 202 -4.32 23.63 -15.01
CA GLY A 202 -5.67 24.12 -14.74
C GLY A 202 -5.76 24.96 -13.47
N ILE A 203 -6.90 24.87 -12.79
CA ILE A 203 -7.15 25.56 -11.52
C ILE A 203 -6.73 24.66 -10.35
N THR A 204 -5.92 25.16 -9.42
CA THR A 204 -5.42 24.35 -8.29
C THR A 204 -6.37 24.32 -7.10
N ASN A 205 -7.09 25.41 -6.85
CA ASN A 205 -7.95 25.58 -5.69
C ASN A 205 -9.26 26.22 -6.14
N ASP A 206 -10.38 25.66 -5.72
CA ASP A 206 -11.74 26.11 -6.02
C ASP A 206 -12.58 25.98 -4.74
N THR A 207 -13.78 26.55 -4.71
CA THR A 207 -14.70 26.47 -3.57
C THR A 207 -15.44 25.13 -3.49
N LYS A 208 -15.54 24.42 -4.62
CA LYS A 208 -16.41 23.23 -4.76
C LYS A 208 -15.69 21.89 -4.61
N ASP A 209 -14.44 21.83 -5.06
CA ASP A 209 -13.66 20.59 -5.14
C ASP A 209 -12.52 20.63 -4.12
N PRO A 210 -12.10 19.49 -3.54
CA PRO A 210 -11.00 19.46 -2.58
C PRO A 210 -9.71 20.02 -3.18
N SER A 211 -9.00 20.83 -2.41
CA SER A 211 -7.76 21.45 -2.85
C SER A 211 -6.61 20.45 -3.05
N VAL A 212 -5.66 20.83 -3.90
CA VAL A 212 -4.42 20.08 -4.12
C VAL A 212 -3.59 19.90 -2.83
N ASP A 213 -3.69 20.84 -1.89
CA ASP A 213 -3.02 20.76 -0.60
C ASP A 213 -3.62 19.68 0.29
N THR A 214 -4.95 19.58 0.31
CA THR A 214 -5.70 18.51 1.00
C THR A 214 -5.29 17.13 0.49
N PHE A 215 -5.18 16.93 -0.83
CA PHE A 215 -4.67 15.67 -1.40
C PHE A 215 -3.21 15.39 -1.00
N ARG A 216 -2.35 16.42 -1.05
CA ARG A 216 -0.93 16.29 -0.70
C ARG A 216 -0.72 15.88 0.75
N MET A 217 -1.47 16.46 1.68
CA MET A 217 -1.31 16.21 3.12
C MET A 217 -2.07 14.97 3.59
N THR A 218 -3.37 14.87 3.27
CA THR A 218 -4.27 13.84 3.81
C THR A 218 -4.25 12.57 2.96
N THR A 219 -4.48 12.69 1.66
CA THR A 219 -4.61 11.52 0.77
C THR A 219 -3.31 10.72 0.70
N LEU A 220 -2.15 11.38 0.53
CA LEU A 220 -0.87 10.65 0.45
C LEU A 220 -0.54 9.87 1.73
N HIS A 221 -0.86 10.45 2.89
CA HIS A 221 -0.71 9.76 4.18
C HIS A 221 -1.69 8.59 4.34
N MET A 222 -2.94 8.75 3.86
CA MET A 222 -3.90 7.65 3.82
C MET A 222 -3.37 6.47 3.00
N LEU A 223 -2.83 6.73 1.80
CA LEU A 223 -2.28 5.68 0.93
C LEU A 223 -1.12 4.91 1.57
N LYS A 224 -0.27 5.58 2.36
CA LYS A 224 0.81 4.95 3.12
C LYS A 224 0.28 3.86 4.06
N ARG A 225 -0.88 4.08 4.69
CA ARG A 225 -1.52 3.11 5.60
C ARG A 225 -2.00 1.86 4.86
N PHE A 226 -2.43 2.00 3.60
CA PHE A 226 -2.83 0.89 2.74
C PHE A 226 -1.64 0.15 2.09
N GLY A 227 -0.40 0.46 2.49
CA GLY A 227 0.80 -0.22 2.03
C GLY A 227 1.33 0.27 0.69
N VAL A 228 0.90 1.44 0.22
CA VAL A 228 1.45 2.06 -0.99
C VAL A 228 2.89 2.53 -0.71
N PRO A 229 3.88 2.15 -1.54
CA PRO A 229 5.26 2.58 -1.34
C PRO A 229 5.38 4.10 -1.44
N LEU A 230 6.14 4.69 -0.53
CA LEU A 230 6.42 6.13 -0.54
C LEU A 230 7.38 6.52 -1.67
N GLU A 231 8.19 5.57 -2.12
CA GLU A 231 9.12 5.79 -3.23
C GLU A 231 8.33 5.97 -4.54
N GLY A 232 8.32 7.20 -5.06
CA GLY A 232 7.61 7.59 -6.27
C GLY A 232 6.18 8.10 -6.06
N LEU A 233 5.68 8.13 -4.82
CA LEU A 233 4.43 8.80 -4.48
C LEU A 233 4.73 10.24 -4.05
N GLU A 234 4.62 11.17 -4.99
CA GLU A 234 4.86 12.58 -4.73
C GLU A 234 3.88 13.48 -5.48
N MET A 235 3.57 14.62 -4.86
CA MET A 235 2.77 15.67 -5.47
C MET A 235 3.50 17.00 -5.31
N LYS A 236 3.90 17.59 -6.44
CA LYS A 236 4.62 18.85 -6.49
C LYS A 236 3.79 19.91 -7.19
N ILE A 237 3.55 21.01 -6.50
CA ILE A 237 2.89 22.19 -7.05
C ILE A 237 3.97 23.09 -7.64
N GLU A 238 4.02 23.23 -8.98
CA GLU A 238 4.99 24.09 -9.65
C GLU A 238 4.48 25.53 -9.76
N SER A 239 3.21 25.67 -10.15
CA SER A 239 2.50 26.95 -10.14
C SER A 239 1.10 26.77 -9.57
N ARG A 240 0.61 27.82 -8.90
CA ARG A 240 -0.78 27.87 -8.41
C ARG A 240 -1.64 28.65 -9.39
N GLY A 241 -2.91 28.29 -9.51
CA GLY A 241 -3.86 28.96 -10.39
C GLY A 241 -5.23 29.03 -9.76
N ALA A 242 -5.68 30.25 -9.45
CA ALA A 242 -7.04 30.51 -9.01
C ALA A 242 -8.00 30.67 -10.21
N PRO A 243 -9.31 30.42 -10.05
CA PRO A 243 -10.28 30.85 -11.05
C PRO A 243 -10.30 32.40 -11.15
N PRO A 244 -10.76 32.97 -12.29
CA PRO A 244 -11.35 32.30 -13.45
C PRO A 244 -10.34 31.83 -14.53
N LEU A 245 -9.15 32.43 -14.62
CA LEU A 245 -8.22 32.16 -15.74
C LEU A 245 -7.25 30.99 -15.48
N GLY A 246 -7.16 30.49 -14.24
CA GLY A 246 -6.33 29.35 -13.87
C GLY A 246 -4.83 29.58 -14.10
N GLY A 247 -4.16 28.61 -14.72
CA GLY A 247 -2.72 28.64 -15.01
C GLY A 247 -1.83 28.00 -13.94
N GLY A 248 -2.42 27.15 -13.10
CA GLY A 248 -1.67 26.32 -12.17
C GLY A 248 -1.19 25.02 -12.83
N GLU A 249 -0.07 24.52 -12.35
CA GLU A 249 0.58 23.29 -12.82
C GLU A 249 0.96 22.42 -11.62
N VAL A 250 0.49 21.17 -11.62
CA VAL A 250 0.77 20.18 -10.59
C VAL A 250 1.36 18.94 -11.23
N ILE A 251 2.48 18.47 -10.69
CA ILE A 251 3.09 17.20 -11.06
C ILE A 251 2.67 16.16 -10.03
N LEU A 252 2.06 15.08 -10.51
CA LEU A 252 1.70 13.92 -9.72
C LEU A 252 2.57 12.73 -10.16
N GLY A 253 3.27 12.15 -9.19
CA GLY A 253 3.91 10.84 -9.28
C GLY A 253 3.11 9.82 -8.47
N VAL A 254 2.68 8.74 -9.12
CA VAL A 254 2.02 7.60 -8.46
C VAL A 254 2.82 6.32 -8.75
N PRO A 255 3.27 5.61 -7.71
CA PRO A 255 3.95 4.34 -7.88
C PRO A 255 2.94 3.22 -8.09
N ILE A 256 3.43 2.09 -8.60
CA ILE A 256 2.61 0.91 -8.78
C ILE A 256 2.58 0.12 -7.47
N VAL A 257 1.41 -0.43 -7.14
CA VAL A 257 1.30 -1.42 -6.07
C VAL A 257 1.80 -2.78 -6.57
N PRO A 258 2.85 -3.38 -5.96
CA PRO A 258 3.53 -4.54 -6.53
C PRO A 258 2.73 -5.85 -6.51
N SER A 259 1.78 -6.01 -5.58
CA SER A 259 0.93 -7.21 -5.45
C SER A 259 -0.54 -6.85 -5.16
N SER A 260 -0.80 -6.22 -4.02
CA SER A 260 -2.13 -5.80 -3.57
C SER A 260 -2.00 -4.73 -2.49
N LEU A 261 -3.09 -4.01 -2.22
CA LEU A 261 -3.18 -3.14 -1.04
C LEU A 261 -3.18 -3.99 0.25
N THR A 262 -3.01 -3.34 1.39
CA THR A 262 -3.07 -3.98 2.71
C THR A 262 -4.39 -3.65 3.39
N ALA A 263 -5.12 -4.67 3.85
CA ALA A 263 -6.34 -4.47 4.62
C ALA A 263 -6.02 -3.77 5.95
N THR A 264 -6.84 -2.80 6.35
CA THR A 264 -6.58 -1.95 7.52
C THR A 264 -7.64 -2.11 8.59
N HIS A 265 -7.20 -2.15 9.85
CA HIS A 265 -8.06 -2.01 11.03
C HIS A 265 -7.84 -0.63 11.62
N TRP A 266 -8.73 0.29 11.29
CA TRP A 266 -8.62 1.71 11.60
C TRP A 266 -9.86 2.21 12.35
N VAL A 267 -9.90 1.91 13.64
CA VAL A 267 -11.07 2.20 14.50
C VAL A 267 -10.77 3.31 15.50
N ASP A 268 -9.50 3.45 15.90
CA ASP A 268 -9.07 4.42 16.90
C ASP A 268 -8.82 5.79 16.26
N GLU A 269 -9.62 6.77 16.65
CA GLU A 269 -9.49 8.17 16.22
C GLU A 269 -8.36 8.91 16.94
N GLY A 270 -8.07 8.54 18.19
CA GLY A 270 -7.07 9.20 19.03
C GLY A 270 -7.41 10.66 19.38
N MET A 271 -6.52 11.30 20.13
CA MET A 271 -6.66 12.73 20.48
C MET A 271 -5.95 13.60 19.45
N VAL A 272 -6.47 14.80 19.17
CA VAL A 272 -5.78 15.77 18.32
C VAL A 272 -4.49 16.22 19.01
N LYS A 273 -3.35 15.92 18.38
CA LYS A 273 -2.01 16.25 18.88
C LYS A 273 -1.59 17.64 18.42
N SER A 274 -1.82 17.95 17.15
CA SER A 274 -1.29 19.16 16.54
C SER A 274 -2.06 19.53 15.28
N ILE A 275 -2.10 20.82 14.96
CA ILE A 275 -2.71 21.32 13.72
C ILE A 275 -1.61 21.79 12.77
N ARG A 276 -1.68 21.31 11.53
CA ARG A 276 -0.84 21.72 10.41
C ARG A 276 -1.71 22.38 9.36
N GLY A 277 -1.11 23.15 8.47
CA GLY A 277 -1.86 23.72 7.36
C GLY A 277 -1.00 24.46 6.38
N VAL A 278 -1.60 24.84 5.26
CA VAL A 278 -0.99 25.66 4.21
C VAL A 278 -1.98 26.74 3.82
N THR A 279 -1.57 28.00 3.99
CA THR A 279 -2.21 29.13 3.32
C THR A 279 -1.58 29.32 1.96
N PHE A 280 -2.40 29.58 0.96
CA PHE A 280 -1.90 29.97 -0.35
C PHE A 280 -2.40 31.36 -0.72
N SER A 281 -1.56 32.08 -1.46
CA SER A 281 -1.93 33.38 -2.04
C SER A 281 -1.30 33.51 -3.42
N THR A 282 -2.10 33.85 -4.42
CA THR A 282 -1.68 34.04 -5.81
C THR A 282 -2.03 35.44 -6.26
N ARG A 283 -1.06 36.18 -6.82
CA ARG A 283 -1.24 37.55 -7.35
C ARG A 283 -1.92 38.55 -6.38
N VAL A 284 -1.78 38.31 -5.08
CA VAL A 284 -2.27 39.19 -4.01
C VAL A 284 -1.18 39.38 -2.96
N SER A 285 -1.32 40.37 -2.08
CA SER A 285 -0.32 40.63 -1.03
C SER A 285 -0.15 39.41 -0.11
N PRO A 286 1.10 39.02 0.25
CA PRO A 286 1.35 37.95 1.21
C PRO A 286 0.78 38.27 2.61
N GLN A 287 0.50 39.54 2.91
CA GLN A 287 -0.16 39.95 4.17
C GLN A 287 -1.53 39.29 4.35
N ILE A 288 -2.24 38.98 3.26
CA ILE A 288 -3.53 38.27 3.31
C ILE A 288 -3.36 36.89 3.94
N GLY A 289 -2.31 36.15 3.56
CA GLY A 289 -1.97 34.86 4.17
C GLY A 289 -1.72 34.98 5.67
N ASN A 290 -0.93 35.98 6.08
CA ASN A 290 -0.60 36.19 7.49
C ASN A 290 -1.83 36.56 8.33
N ARG A 291 -2.76 37.36 7.78
CA ARG A 291 -4.03 37.72 8.43
C ARG A 291 -4.91 36.49 8.66
N MET A 292 -5.04 35.62 7.65
CA MET A 292 -5.74 34.33 7.79
C MET A 292 -5.14 33.46 8.90
N ILE A 293 -3.80 33.35 8.94
CA ILE A 293 -3.10 32.56 9.97
C ILE A 293 -3.37 33.12 11.36
N TYR A 294 -3.30 34.44 11.54
CA TYR A 294 -3.54 35.08 12.82
C TYR A 294 -4.97 34.80 13.32
N ALA A 295 -5.96 34.94 12.44
CA ALA A 295 -7.35 34.67 12.76
C ALA A 295 -7.60 33.19 13.12
N ALA A 296 -7.08 32.25 12.32
CA ALA A 296 -7.20 30.81 12.59
C ALA A 296 -6.53 30.42 13.93
N ARG A 297 -5.33 30.94 14.19
CA ARG A 297 -4.62 30.70 15.46
C ARG A 297 -5.37 31.29 16.66
N GLY A 298 -6.03 32.44 16.50
CA GLY A 298 -6.87 33.04 17.53
C GLY A 298 -7.99 32.12 18.03
N VAL A 299 -8.49 31.24 17.15
CA VAL A 299 -9.48 30.21 17.51
C VAL A 299 -8.79 29.01 18.17
N PHE A 300 -7.77 28.44 17.54
CA PHE A 300 -7.15 27.18 18.01
C PHE A 300 -6.32 27.31 19.29
N ASN A 301 -5.69 28.46 19.53
CA ASN A 301 -4.85 28.67 20.71
C ASN A 301 -5.62 28.53 22.04
N ARG A 302 -6.95 28.55 22.00
CA ARG A 302 -7.82 28.26 23.16
C ARG A 302 -7.82 26.78 23.55
N PHE A 303 -7.53 25.90 22.59
CA PHE A 303 -7.57 24.45 22.74
C PHE A 303 -6.17 23.85 22.75
N ILE A 304 -5.34 24.18 21.74
CA ILE A 304 -3.99 23.64 21.59
C ILE A 304 -2.99 24.74 21.21
N PRO A 305 -1.76 24.71 21.77
CA PRO A 305 -0.71 25.65 21.39
C PRO A 305 0.06 25.24 20.12
N ASP A 306 0.10 23.94 19.79
CA ASP A 306 0.86 23.40 18.63
C ASP A 306 0.06 23.55 17.32
N VAL A 307 0.07 24.78 16.79
CA VAL A 307 -0.58 25.16 15.53
C VAL A 307 0.45 25.77 14.58
N HIS A 308 0.75 25.06 13.50
CA HIS A 308 1.73 25.47 12.50
C HIS A 308 1.11 25.52 11.10
N ILE A 309 0.93 26.73 10.57
CA ILE A 309 0.37 26.97 9.24
C ILE A 309 1.45 27.59 8.37
N PHE A 310 1.80 26.93 7.27
CA PHE A 310 2.79 27.38 6.31
C PHE A 310 2.19 28.41 5.33
N THR A 311 3.00 29.36 4.88
CA THR A 311 2.61 30.35 3.85
C THR A 311 3.22 30.00 2.51
N ASP A 312 2.39 29.70 1.52
CA ASP A 312 2.77 29.48 0.12
C ASP A 312 2.28 30.65 -0.74
N HIS A 313 3.04 31.73 -0.73
CA HIS A 313 2.79 32.89 -1.58
C HIS A 313 3.47 32.74 -2.93
N ARG A 314 2.71 32.89 -4.01
CA ARG A 314 3.22 32.81 -5.40
C ARG A 314 2.89 34.08 -6.17
N SER A 315 3.96 34.67 -6.73
CA SER A 315 3.90 35.88 -7.56
C SER A 315 4.48 35.63 -8.95
N GLY A 316 4.16 36.52 -9.90
CA GLY A 316 4.61 36.43 -11.29
C GLY A 316 4.04 35.21 -12.03
N PRO A 317 4.82 34.56 -12.93
CA PRO A 317 4.37 33.41 -13.70
C PRO A 317 3.95 32.20 -12.84
N SER A 318 4.57 32.05 -11.66
CA SER A 318 4.28 30.94 -10.73
C SER A 318 2.96 31.10 -9.96
N GLY A 319 2.40 32.32 -9.92
CA GLY A 319 1.12 32.64 -9.31
C GLY A 319 -0.06 32.54 -10.26
N GLY A 320 0.09 31.86 -11.40
CA GLY A 320 -0.98 31.67 -12.37
C GLY A 320 -1.42 32.97 -13.03
N ARG A 321 -2.68 33.03 -13.48
CA ARG A 321 -3.24 34.17 -14.23
C ARG A 321 -4.25 35.01 -13.44
N SER A 322 -4.74 34.50 -12.30
CA SER A 322 -5.79 35.15 -11.52
C SER A 322 -5.41 35.31 -10.04
N PRO A 323 -5.89 36.39 -9.39
CA PRO A 323 -5.76 36.57 -7.96
C PRO A 323 -6.66 35.61 -7.19
N GLY A 324 -6.15 35.09 -6.08
CA GLY A 324 -6.90 34.19 -5.20
C GLY A 324 -6.11 33.86 -3.94
N TYR A 325 -6.83 33.46 -2.90
CA TYR A 325 -6.22 33.07 -1.63
C TYR A 325 -7.09 32.04 -0.93
N GLY A 326 -6.50 31.31 0.00
CA GLY A 326 -7.24 30.33 0.78
C GLY A 326 -6.34 29.62 1.77
N VAL A 327 -6.94 28.72 2.52
CA VAL A 327 -6.25 27.97 3.56
C VAL A 327 -6.78 26.55 3.61
N SER A 328 -5.86 25.60 3.67
CA SER A 328 -6.12 24.19 3.95
C SER A 328 -5.49 23.86 5.29
N LEU A 329 -6.30 23.33 6.21
CA LEU A 329 -5.86 22.91 7.54
C LEU A 329 -6.04 21.41 7.70
N VAL A 330 -5.16 20.81 8.50
CA VAL A 330 -5.14 19.39 8.83
C VAL A 330 -4.87 19.22 10.31
N ALA A 331 -5.76 18.51 11.01
CA ALA A 331 -5.54 18.08 12.38
C ALA A 331 -4.89 16.69 12.39
N GLU A 332 -3.74 16.56 13.05
CA GLU A 332 -3.04 15.29 13.25
C GLU A 332 -3.40 14.71 14.62
N THR A 333 -3.85 13.46 14.65
CA THR A 333 -4.17 12.76 15.91
C THR A 333 -3.04 11.85 16.38
N THR A 334 -3.08 11.46 17.66
CA THR A 334 -2.10 10.53 18.25
C THR A 334 -2.10 9.14 17.61
N SER A 335 -3.22 8.69 17.04
CA SER A 335 -3.32 7.42 16.30
C SER A 335 -2.90 7.56 14.83
N GLY A 336 -2.46 8.75 14.42
CA GLY A 336 -2.02 9.08 13.07
C GLY A 336 -3.17 9.26 12.08
N CYS A 337 -4.36 9.66 12.54
CA CYS A 337 -5.43 10.14 11.67
C CYS A 337 -5.16 11.57 11.25
N LEU A 338 -5.62 11.91 10.05
CA LEU A 338 -5.55 13.26 9.51
C LEU A 338 -6.96 13.68 9.13
N ILE A 339 -7.46 14.75 9.75
CA ILE A 339 -8.76 15.34 9.44
C ILE A 339 -8.48 16.67 8.76
N SER A 340 -8.97 16.85 7.54
CA SER A 340 -8.68 18.04 6.73
C SER A 340 -9.91 18.85 6.39
N THR A 341 -9.70 20.16 6.26
CA THR A 341 -10.68 21.13 5.77
C THR A 341 -10.00 22.19 4.95
N ASP A 342 -10.66 22.65 3.90
CA ASP A 342 -10.15 23.71 3.04
C ASP A 342 -11.22 24.70 2.61
N ILE A 343 -10.82 25.95 2.49
CA ILE A 343 -11.60 27.01 1.84
C ILE A 343 -10.67 27.76 0.89
N ALA A 344 -11.17 28.02 -0.31
CA ALA A 344 -10.58 28.92 -1.27
C ALA A 344 -11.53 30.09 -1.52
N VAL A 345 -10.99 31.30 -1.57
CA VAL A 345 -11.72 32.50 -1.96
C VAL A 345 -11.10 33.03 -3.24
N SER A 346 -11.97 33.24 -4.22
CA SER A 346 -11.61 33.66 -5.56
C SER A 346 -12.75 34.45 -6.18
N TYR A 347 -12.45 35.25 -7.18
CA TYR A 347 -13.49 35.89 -7.98
C TYR A 347 -14.32 34.80 -8.71
N PRO A 348 -15.65 34.94 -8.76
CA PRO A 348 -16.50 33.97 -9.41
C PRO A 348 -16.24 33.94 -10.92
N ARG A 349 -16.63 32.83 -11.52
CA ARG A 349 -16.45 32.58 -12.94
C ARG A 349 -17.53 33.32 -13.75
N ALA A 350 -17.19 33.70 -14.98
CA ALA A 350 -18.17 34.22 -15.96
C ALA A 350 -19.31 33.21 -16.25
N ASP A 351 -19.07 31.91 -16.07
CA ASP A 351 -20.12 30.88 -16.23
C ASP A 351 -21.10 30.83 -15.04
N GLU A 352 -20.69 31.30 -13.86
CA GLU A 352 -21.55 31.38 -12.67
C GLU A 352 -22.37 32.68 -12.65
N THR A 353 -21.94 33.71 -13.38
CA THR A 353 -22.74 34.93 -13.60
C THR A 353 -24.00 34.70 -14.42
N ASN A 354 -24.08 33.64 -15.26
CA ASN A 354 -25.32 33.31 -15.97
C ASN A 354 -26.45 32.82 -15.03
N ALA A 355 -26.14 32.47 -13.78
CA ALA A 355 -27.13 32.16 -12.75
C ALA A 355 -27.40 33.35 -11.81
N LEU A 356 -26.70 34.47 -12.00
CA LEU A 356 -26.73 35.68 -11.17
C LEU A 356 -26.88 36.93 -12.04
N GLU A 357 -27.51 36.83 -13.21
CA GLU A 357 -27.83 37.99 -14.06
C GLU A 357 -28.84 38.95 -13.38
N ASP A 358 -29.38 38.60 -12.22
CA ASP A 358 -30.32 39.43 -11.44
C ASP A 358 -29.69 40.25 -10.30
N SER A 359 -28.36 40.27 -10.13
CA SER A 359 -27.73 41.13 -9.12
C SER A 359 -26.43 41.79 -9.62
N ASP A 360 -26.49 43.10 -9.88
CA ASP A 360 -25.37 44.02 -10.16
C ASP A 360 -24.35 44.15 -9.00
N GLU A 361 -24.45 43.30 -7.97
CA GLU A 361 -23.55 43.31 -6.83
C GLU A 361 -22.26 42.58 -7.20
N LYS A 362 -21.15 43.32 -7.22
CA LYS A 362 -19.83 42.70 -7.28
C LYS A 362 -19.74 41.65 -6.16
N PRO A 363 -19.34 40.41 -6.46
CA PRO A 363 -19.17 39.37 -5.47
C PRO A 363 -18.15 39.86 -4.44
N GLU A 364 -18.62 40.21 -3.25
CA GLU A 364 -17.80 40.74 -2.19
C GLU A 364 -16.90 39.61 -1.69
N LEU A 365 -15.59 39.75 -1.88
CA LEU A 365 -14.64 38.75 -1.41
C LEU A 365 -14.63 38.78 0.12
N LEU A 366 -14.89 37.64 0.74
CA LEU A 366 -14.82 37.45 2.18
C LEU A 366 -13.47 37.95 2.72
N PRO A 367 -13.43 38.78 3.76
CA PRO A 367 -12.16 39.26 4.29
C PRO A 367 -11.32 38.10 4.83
N PRO A 368 -9.98 38.17 4.76
CA PRO A 368 -9.12 37.05 5.11
C PRO A 368 -9.23 36.62 6.57
N GLU A 369 -9.54 37.53 7.50
CA GLU A 369 -9.79 37.17 8.89
C GLU A 369 -10.98 36.22 9.01
N ASP A 370 -12.08 36.53 8.33
CA ASP A 370 -13.29 35.72 8.38
C ASP A 370 -13.07 34.36 7.73
N VAL A 371 -12.29 34.29 6.63
CA VAL A 371 -11.88 33.02 6.03
C VAL A 371 -11.07 32.17 7.02
N GLY A 372 -10.16 32.80 7.77
CA GLY A 372 -9.38 32.13 8.81
C GLY A 372 -10.25 31.57 9.94
N VAL A 373 -11.23 32.35 10.42
CA VAL A 373 -12.19 31.91 11.45
C VAL A 373 -13.11 30.81 10.92
N GLN A 374 -13.57 30.95 9.67
CA GLN A 374 -14.49 30.01 9.04
C GLN A 374 -13.84 28.65 8.85
N VAL A 375 -12.61 28.57 8.31
CA VAL A 375 -11.90 27.29 8.19
C VAL A 375 -11.60 26.68 9.56
N ALA A 376 -11.23 27.50 10.55
CA ALA A 376 -11.02 26.98 11.89
C ALA A 376 -12.29 26.35 12.48
N SER A 377 -13.44 27.00 12.27
CA SER A 377 -14.74 26.50 12.72
C SER A 377 -15.15 25.23 11.98
N MET A 378 -14.91 25.15 10.67
CA MET A 378 -15.15 23.94 9.87
C MET A 378 -14.28 22.77 10.35
N LEU A 379 -13.00 23.01 10.65
CA LEU A 379 -12.12 21.95 11.16
C LEU A 379 -12.60 21.42 12.51
N LEU A 380 -13.03 22.32 13.40
CA LEU A 380 -13.60 21.91 14.69
C LEU A 380 -14.90 21.11 14.51
N ALA A 381 -15.75 21.47 13.56
CA ALA A 381 -16.97 20.72 13.24
C ALA A 381 -16.67 19.32 12.65
N GLU A 382 -15.61 19.17 11.84
CA GLU A 382 -15.17 17.85 11.36
C GLU A 382 -14.57 17.01 12.49
N ILE A 383 -13.82 17.62 13.42
CA ILE A 383 -13.30 16.94 14.61
C ILE A 383 -14.45 16.48 15.53
N GLU A 384 -15.49 17.31 15.69
CA GLU A 384 -16.68 16.98 16.49
C GLU A 384 -17.46 15.80 15.91
N GLN A 385 -17.53 15.68 14.57
CA GLN A 385 -18.15 14.53 13.91
C GLN A 385 -17.40 13.21 14.14
N GLY A 386 -16.12 13.29 14.54
CA GLY A 386 -15.28 12.16 14.88
C GLY A 386 -14.96 11.23 13.71
N GLY A 387 -14.33 10.10 14.04
CA GLY A 387 -13.90 9.11 13.08
C GLY A 387 -12.51 9.37 12.51
N VAL A 388 -12.07 8.43 11.67
CA VAL A 388 -10.66 8.36 11.26
C VAL A 388 -10.32 9.18 10.01
N VAL A 389 -11.35 9.60 9.26
CA VAL A 389 -11.25 10.41 8.06
C VAL A 389 -12.33 11.49 8.07
N ASP A 390 -12.02 12.61 7.43
CA ASP A 390 -12.93 13.72 7.19
C ASP A 390 -14.04 13.35 6.19
N SER A 391 -15.09 14.16 6.17
CA SER A 391 -16.26 14.00 5.31
C SER A 391 -15.91 13.89 3.82
N THR A 392 -14.88 14.60 3.34
CA THR A 392 -14.48 14.60 1.93
C THR A 392 -13.80 13.30 1.48
N HIS A 393 -12.98 12.68 2.34
CA HIS A 393 -12.23 11.46 2.01
C HIS A 393 -12.98 10.16 2.33
N GLN A 394 -14.19 10.21 2.90
CA GLN A 394 -14.99 9.01 3.18
C GLN A 394 -15.13 8.10 1.94
N GLY A 395 -15.45 8.68 0.78
CA GLY A 395 -15.61 7.93 -0.47
C GLY A 395 -14.31 7.23 -0.89
N LEU A 396 -13.17 7.93 -0.82
CA LEU A 396 -11.86 7.36 -1.15
C LEU A 396 -11.48 6.22 -0.18
N LEU A 397 -11.75 6.38 1.12
CA LEU A 397 -11.50 5.35 2.11
C LEU A 397 -12.27 4.07 1.80
N PHE A 398 -13.57 4.18 1.46
CA PHE A 398 -14.40 3.02 1.13
C PHE A 398 -13.92 2.32 -0.13
N LEU A 399 -13.50 3.08 -1.15
CA LEU A 399 -12.91 2.53 -2.37
C LEU A 399 -11.62 1.75 -2.06
N LEU A 400 -10.70 2.34 -1.28
CA LEU A 400 -9.45 1.67 -0.89
C LEU A 400 -9.70 0.39 -0.09
N CYS A 401 -10.65 0.41 0.85
CA CYS A 401 -11.03 -0.78 1.62
C CYS A 401 -11.64 -1.88 0.74
N ALA A 402 -12.46 -1.51 -0.24
CA ALA A 402 -13.06 -2.45 -1.18
C ALA A 402 -12.03 -3.09 -2.11
N LEU A 403 -10.97 -2.37 -2.48
CA LEU A 403 -9.90 -2.83 -3.38
C LEU A 403 -8.84 -3.70 -2.68
N CYS A 404 -8.90 -3.83 -1.36
CA CYS A 404 -7.99 -4.67 -0.59
C CYS A 404 -8.12 -6.17 -0.93
N PRO A 405 -7.13 -7.01 -0.55
CA PRO A 405 -7.25 -8.46 -0.53
C PRO A 405 -8.53 -8.93 0.19
N PRO A 406 -8.95 -10.20 0.03
CA PRO A 406 -10.13 -10.77 0.71
C PRO A 406 -9.91 -10.98 2.22
N ASP A 407 -9.42 -9.94 2.88
CA ASP A 407 -9.24 -9.79 4.31
C ASP A 407 -10.25 -8.77 4.84
N VAL A 408 -10.57 -8.86 6.13
CA VAL A 408 -11.53 -7.97 6.77
C VAL A 408 -10.88 -6.61 7.04
N SER A 409 -11.35 -5.57 6.37
CA SER A 409 -11.06 -4.18 6.73
C SER A 409 -12.14 -3.66 7.67
N LYS A 410 -11.73 -3.00 8.76
CA LYS A 410 -12.65 -2.40 9.74
C LYS A 410 -12.24 -0.95 9.93
N VAL A 411 -13.15 -0.04 9.63
CA VAL A 411 -12.91 1.41 9.72
C VAL A 411 -13.99 2.09 10.55
N CYS A 412 -13.62 3.13 11.29
CA CYS A 412 -14.55 3.99 12.04
C CYS A 412 -14.60 5.36 11.36
N VAL A 413 -15.78 5.79 10.93
CA VAL A 413 -15.98 7.11 10.31
C VAL A 413 -17.03 7.89 11.08
N GLY A 414 -17.04 9.21 10.94
CA GLY A 414 -18.12 10.04 11.49
C GLY A 414 -19.46 9.80 10.78
N LYS A 415 -20.32 10.83 10.77
CA LYS A 415 -21.62 10.75 10.07
C LYS A 415 -21.42 10.47 8.58
N LEU A 416 -22.17 9.50 8.05
CA LEU A 416 -22.09 9.15 6.63
C LEU A 416 -22.61 10.28 5.75
N THR A 417 -21.77 10.76 4.84
CA THR A 417 -22.14 11.77 3.84
C THR A 417 -23.02 11.17 2.73
N PRO A 418 -23.89 11.97 2.08
CA PRO A 418 -24.63 11.51 0.90
C PRO A 418 -23.71 11.00 -0.22
N TYR A 419 -22.54 11.62 -0.38
CA TYR A 419 -21.51 11.17 -1.30
C TYR A 419 -21.00 9.77 -0.94
N GLY A 420 -20.60 9.56 0.32
CA GLY A 420 -20.13 8.26 0.82
C GLY A 420 -21.19 7.15 0.70
N ILE A 421 -22.46 7.44 0.99
CA ILE A 421 -23.56 6.47 0.86
C ILE A 421 -23.68 5.96 -0.58
N GLU A 422 -23.57 6.85 -1.56
CA GLU A 422 -23.70 6.45 -2.95
C GLU A 422 -22.43 5.79 -3.50
N THR A 423 -21.26 6.14 -2.97
CA THR A 423 -20.03 5.36 -3.18
C THR A 423 -20.20 3.92 -2.71
N LEU A 424 -20.79 3.68 -1.54
CA LEU A 424 -21.07 2.33 -1.05
C LEU A 424 -22.02 1.55 -1.97
N ARG A 425 -23.04 2.23 -2.54
CA ARG A 425 -23.94 1.62 -3.53
C ARG A 425 -23.20 1.26 -4.81
N ASN A 426 -22.39 2.17 -5.35
CA ASN A 426 -21.58 1.91 -6.54
C ASN A 426 -20.59 0.75 -6.28
N ILE A 427 -19.92 0.71 -5.12
CA ILE A 427 -19.01 -0.39 -4.77
C ILE A 427 -19.74 -1.74 -4.78
N ARG A 428 -20.94 -1.81 -4.20
CA ARG A 428 -21.77 -3.03 -4.22
C ARG A 428 -22.10 -3.45 -5.65
N ASP A 429 -22.51 -2.50 -6.48
CA ASP A 429 -23.01 -2.79 -7.83
C ASP A 429 -21.89 -3.19 -8.80
N PHE A 430 -20.68 -2.61 -8.66
CA PHE A 430 -19.53 -2.91 -9.52
C PHE A 430 -18.61 -4.03 -8.99
N LEU A 431 -18.30 -4.03 -7.69
CA LEU A 431 -17.33 -4.96 -7.08
C LEU A 431 -17.98 -6.09 -6.30
N GLY A 432 -19.30 -6.06 -6.08
CA GLY A 432 -20.01 -7.05 -5.27
C GLY A 432 -19.70 -6.97 -3.76
N VAL A 433 -18.92 -5.98 -3.33
CA VAL A 433 -18.49 -5.83 -1.93
C VAL A 433 -19.60 -5.14 -1.12
N LYS A 434 -20.01 -5.77 -0.02
CA LYS A 434 -20.99 -5.23 0.93
C LYS A 434 -20.33 -4.80 2.22
N PHE A 435 -20.67 -3.62 2.69
CA PHE A 435 -20.23 -3.11 3.99
C PHE A 435 -21.27 -3.42 5.06
N VAL A 436 -20.82 -4.00 6.18
CA VAL A 436 -21.62 -4.13 7.39
C VAL A 436 -21.44 -2.86 8.19
N ILE A 437 -22.53 -2.11 8.35
CA ILE A 437 -22.56 -0.80 9.00
C ILE A 437 -23.13 -0.98 10.41
N LYS A 438 -22.35 -0.60 11.43
CA LYS A 438 -22.78 -0.62 12.83
C LYS A 438 -22.61 0.78 13.43
N PRO A 439 -23.70 1.51 13.70
CA PRO A 439 -23.61 2.79 14.38
C PRO A 439 -23.22 2.58 15.85
N ASP A 440 -22.37 3.45 16.36
CA ASP A 440 -22.04 3.55 17.79
C ASP A 440 -22.73 4.80 18.37
N PRO A 441 -23.76 4.64 19.22
CA PRO A 441 -24.50 5.77 19.76
C PRO A 441 -23.70 6.56 20.81
N THR A 442 -22.59 6.02 21.34
CA THR A 442 -21.81 6.71 22.38
C THR A 442 -20.91 7.79 21.80
N THR A 443 -20.33 7.52 20.63
CA THR A 443 -19.40 8.40 19.92
C THR A 443 -20.06 9.11 18.72
N ASN A 444 -21.32 8.79 18.40
CA ASN A 444 -22.00 9.20 17.16
C ASN A 444 -21.23 8.81 15.87
N THR A 445 -20.30 7.86 15.97
CA THR A 445 -19.53 7.35 14.85
C THR A 445 -20.14 6.08 14.29
N VAL A 446 -19.67 5.68 13.12
CA VAL A 446 -20.15 4.51 12.39
C VAL A 446 -18.97 3.60 12.11
N ILE A 447 -19.05 2.36 12.59
CA ILE A 447 -18.06 1.32 12.30
C ILE A 447 -18.51 0.56 11.06
N LEU A 448 -17.69 0.60 10.02
CA LEU A 448 -17.89 -0.17 8.80
C LEU A 448 -16.90 -1.33 8.73
N LYS A 449 -17.41 -2.50 8.31
CA LYS A 449 -16.61 -3.69 8.02
C LYS A 449 -16.87 -4.17 6.62
N CYS A 450 -15.82 -4.49 5.86
CA CYS A 450 -15.94 -5.13 4.56
C CYS A 450 -14.86 -6.19 4.38
N VAL A 451 -15.14 -7.13 3.48
CA VAL A 451 -14.14 -8.03 2.91
C VAL A 451 -13.80 -7.48 1.53
N GLY A 452 -12.52 -7.24 1.26
CA GLY A 452 -12.08 -6.68 -0.01
C GLY A 452 -12.32 -7.62 -1.20
N CYS A 453 -12.40 -7.07 -2.41
CA CYS A 453 -12.64 -7.85 -3.63
C CYS A 453 -11.42 -8.67 -4.08
N GLY A 454 -10.23 -8.44 -3.49
CA GLY A 454 -9.04 -9.16 -3.86
C GLY A 454 -8.36 -8.66 -5.12
N MET A 455 -8.55 -7.38 -5.48
CA MET A 455 -8.01 -6.83 -6.72
C MET A 455 -6.49 -6.93 -6.74
N LYS A 456 -5.97 -7.72 -7.69
CA LYS A 456 -4.54 -7.79 -8.01
C LYS A 456 -4.29 -6.94 -9.23
N ASN A 457 -3.10 -6.38 -9.34
CA ASN A 457 -2.70 -5.67 -10.54
C ASN A 457 -2.60 -6.66 -11.73
N LEU A 458 -3.71 -6.81 -12.46
CA LEU A 458 -3.87 -7.68 -13.65
C LEU A 458 -2.89 -7.31 -14.77
N SER A 459 -2.45 -6.06 -14.74
CA SER A 459 -1.61 -5.41 -15.73
C SER A 459 -0.17 -5.96 -15.71
N ARG A 460 0.27 -6.56 -14.60
CA ARG A 460 1.59 -7.20 -14.50
C ARG A 460 1.53 -8.65 -14.97
N LYS A 461 1.85 -8.89 -16.25
CA LYS A 461 2.30 -10.24 -16.69
C LYS A 461 3.47 -10.61 -15.79
N HIS A 462 3.28 -11.62 -14.94
CA HIS A 462 4.43 -12.39 -14.51
C HIS A 462 5.03 -12.95 -15.80
N SER A 463 6.32 -12.71 -16.03
CA SER A 463 7.06 -13.38 -17.09
C SER A 463 7.20 -14.86 -16.71
N SER A 464 6.09 -15.59 -16.73
CA SER A 464 6.07 -17.04 -16.81
C SER A 464 5.97 -17.36 -18.30
N SER A 465 7.08 -17.83 -18.84
CA SER A 465 7.15 -18.52 -20.13
C SER A 465 5.94 -19.43 -20.30
N SER A 466 5.11 -19.13 -21.29
CA SER A 466 3.99 -19.94 -21.71
C SER A 466 4.50 -21.24 -22.33
N SER A 467 4.55 -22.31 -21.54
CA SER A 467 4.49 -23.68 -22.05
C SER A 467 3.10 -24.21 -21.77
N LYS A 468 2.33 -24.47 -22.84
CA LYS A 468 1.10 -25.27 -22.80
C LYS A 468 1.39 -26.58 -22.08
N MET A 469 0.64 -26.93 -21.04
CA MET A 469 0.41 -28.33 -20.68
C MET A 469 -1.01 -28.51 -20.17
N ASN A 470 -1.65 -29.55 -20.74
CA ASN A 470 -2.92 -30.13 -20.36
C ASN A 470 -2.84 -30.72 -18.95
N GLY A 471 -4.01 -30.77 -18.29
CA GLY A 471 -4.46 -31.89 -17.46
C GLY A 471 -3.57 -32.42 -16.34
N GLU A 472 -4.14 -32.36 -15.13
CA GLU A 472 -3.78 -33.09 -13.90
C GLU A 472 -2.88 -32.35 -12.89
N ASP A 473 -3.44 -32.27 -11.68
CA ASP A 473 -2.95 -31.59 -10.49
C ASP A 473 -1.55 -32.05 -10.06
N CYS A 474 -0.60 -31.13 -10.08
CA CYS A 474 0.52 -31.09 -9.13
C CYS A 474 1.14 -29.69 -9.13
N VAL A 475 1.00 -28.95 -8.03
CA VAL A 475 1.65 -27.66 -7.81
C VAL A 475 3.17 -27.83 -7.81
N GLN A 476 3.85 -27.51 -8.91
CA GLN A 476 5.31 -27.38 -8.94
C GLN A 476 5.72 -26.16 -8.09
N ARG A 477 6.10 -26.40 -6.83
CA ARG A 477 6.88 -25.44 -6.03
C ARG A 477 8.33 -25.48 -6.51
N PRO A 478 9.00 -24.33 -6.73
CA PRO A 478 10.39 -24.30 -7.17
C PRO A 478 11.28 -25.10 -6.22
N LEU A 479 12.20 -25.89 -6.80
CA LEU A 479 13.07 -26.87 -6.12
C LEU A 479 13.92 -26.29 -4.98
N PHE A 480 14.05 -24.97 -4.91
CA PHE A 480 14.57 -24.22 -3.76
C PHE A 480 13.72 -22.97 -3.54
N GLY A 481 12.53 -23.13 -2.92
CA GLY A 481 11.69 -22.00 -2.54
C GLY A 481 12.27 -21.18 -1.39
N GLY A 482 12.14 -19.84 -1.45
CA GLY A 482 12.12 -18.84 -0.36
C GLY A 482 13.25 -18.77 0.68
N ALA A 483 13.74 -19.90 1.20
CA ALA A 483 14.73 -19.98 2.26
C ALA A 483 16.09 -19.48 1.79
N ILE A 484 16.56 -19.89 0.60
CA ILE A 484 17.86 -19.48 0.06
C ILE A 484 17.90 -17.96 -0.22
N SER A 485 16.83 -17.38 -0.77
CA SER A 485 16.79 -15.93 -1.06
C SER A 485 16.77 -15.06 0.19
N SER A 486 16.36 -15.61 1.34
CA SER A 486 16.28 -14.86 2.60
C SER A 486 17.56 -14.90 3.43
N TRP A 487 18.42 -15.92 3.23
CA TRP A 487 19.63 -16.13 4.03
C TRP A 487 20.93 -15.81 3.30
N PHE A 488 20.96 -15.94 1.97
CA PHE A 488 22.13 -15.59 1.16
C PHE A 488 21.87 -14.30 0.37
N PRO A 489 22.47 -13.15 0.76
CA PRO A 489 22.31 -11.93 -0.02
C PRO A 489 23.04 -12.05 -1.35
N LEU A 490 22.31 -12.07 -2.47
CA LEU A 490 22.69 -11.63 -3.84
C LEU A 490 24.08 -12.00 -4.44
N ARG A 491 24.87 -12.90 -3.83
CA ARG A 491 26.28 -13.18 -4.20
C ARG A 491 26.65 -14.67 -4.30
N LEU A 492 25.66 -15.57 -4.29
CA LEU A 492 25.92 -17.00 -4.49
C LEU A 492 25.75 -17.35 -5.98
N GLN A 493 26.86 -17.65 -6.65
CA GLN A 493 26.84 -18.17 -8.02
C GLN A 493 26.79 -19.69 -7.96
N ILE A 494 25.70 -20.29 -8.44
CA ILE A 494 25.53 -21.74 -8.47
C ILE A 494 26.39 -22.31 -9.61
N LEU A 495 27.24 -23.30 -9.32
CA LEU A 495 28.04 -23.97 -10.35
C LEU A 495 27.45 -25.30 -10.79
N GLU A 496 26.94 -26.09 -9.83
CA GLU A 496 26.39 -27.41 -10.11
C GLU A 496 25.16 -27.68 -9.26
N HIS A 497 24.12 -28.20 -9.91
CA HIS A 497 22.98 -28.83 -9.26
C HIS A 497 23.19 -30.34 -9.32
N SER A 498 23.53 -30.99 -8.20
CA SER A 498 23.48 -32.45 -8.14
C SER A 498 22.07 -32.89 -7.74
N GLY A 499 21.54 -33.83 -8.52
CA GLY A 499 20.13 -34.24 -8.52
C GLY A 499 19.56 -34.67 -7.15
N THR A 500 18.25 -34.89 -7.15
CA THR A 500 17.46 -35.36 -6.00
C THR A 500 17.99 -36.71 -5.50
N LEU A 501 18.35 -36.77 -4.23
CA LEU A 501 18.76 -38.00 -3.54
C LEU A 501 17.65 -38.39 -2.55
N GLU A 502 17.24 -39.65 -2.57
CA GLU A 502 16.36 -40.20 -1.55
C GLU A 502 17.18 -40.61 -0.33
N VAL A 503 16.82 -40.11 0.84
CA VAL A 503 17.51 -40.41 2.10
C VAL A 503 16.69 -41.42 2.89
N GLU A 504 17.08 -42.70 2.83
CA GLU A 504 16.38 -43.82 3.48
C GLU A 504 16.39 -43.74 5.02
N GLY A 505 17.28 -42.92 5.61
CA GLY A 505 17.48 -42.81 7.06
C GLY A 505 16.45 -41.97 7.82
N LEU A 506 15.52 -41.29 7.14
CA LEU A 506 14.54 -40.37 7.73
C LEU A 506 13.11 -40.94 7.73
N ALA A 507 12.96 -42.15 8.26
CA ALA A 507 11.66 -42.82 8.38
C ALA A 507 10.87 -42.34 9.60
N SER A 508 10.48 -41.05 9.64
CA SER A 508 9.40 -40.58 10.51
C SER A 508 8.15 -40.42 9.65
N LEU A 509 7.28 -41.44 9.65
CA LEU A 509 6.08 -41.64 8.80
C LEU A 509 6.34 -42.14 7.37
N ASN A 510 6.79 -43.40 7.21
CA ASN A 510 6.62 -44.28 6.03
C ASN A 510 6.67 -43.64 4.60
N SER A 511 7.44 -42.58 4.39
CA SER A 511 7.57 -41.94 3.08
C SER A 511 9.01 -41.43 2.88
N PRO A 512 9.59 -41.57 1.68
CA PRO A 512 10.97 -41.19 1.43
C PRO A 512 11.11 -39.65 1.48
N ALA A 513 12.10 -39.18 2.24
CA ALA A 513 12.50 -37.77 2.27
C ALA A 513 13.41 -37.46 1.08
N ILE A 514 13.10 -36.36 0.38
CA ILE A 514 13.86 -35.92 -0.80
C ILE A 514 14.86 -34.86 -0.36
N ALA A 515 16.14 -35.11 -0.59
CA ALA A 515 17.21 -34.13 -0.39
C ALA A 515 17.64 -33.56 -1.75
N THR A 516 17.61 -32.24 -1.88
CA THR A 516 18.18 -31.52 -3.04
C THR A 516 19.49 -30.87 -2.65
N THR A 517 20.54 -31.14 -3.41
CA THR A 517 21.89 -30.62 -3.17
C THR A 517 22.32 -29.62 -4.24
N ALA A 518 23.04 -28.58 -3.85
CA ALA A 518 23.61 -27.60 -4.77
C ALA A 518 24.99 -27.15 -4.29
N VAL A 519 25.87 -26.85 -5.24
CA VAL A 519 27.22 -26.32 -4.97
C VAL A 519 27.34 -24.95 -5.61
N GLY A 520 27.72 -23.96 -4.80
CA GLY A 520 27.89 -22.57 -5.22
C GLY A 520 29.23 -21.98 -4.80
N LEU A 521 29.60 -20.85 -5.41
CA LEU A 521 30.71 -20.00 -4.98
C LEU A 521 30.18 -18.72 -4.37
N VAL A 522 30.85 -18.28 -3.30
CA VAL A 522 30.55 -17.01 -2.63
C VAL A 522 31.85 -16.27 -2.37
N ALA A 523 31.86 -14.97 -2.68
CA ALA A 523 32.91 -14.05 -2.27
C ALA A 523 32.52 -13.35 -0.96
N ILE A 524 33.28 -13.59 0.11
CA ILE A 524 32.99 -13.13 1.48
C ILE A 524 34.12 -12.22 1.97
N ALA A 525 33.76 -11.01 2.44
CA ALA A 525 34.67 -10.12 3.17
C ALA A 525 34.14 -9.92 4.60
N LYS A 526 35.04 -9.75 5.57
CA LYS A 526 34.67 -9.62 6.98
C LYS A 526 34.50 -8.14 7.34
N GLY A 527 33.36 -7.76 7.92
CA GLY A 527 33.11 -6.40 8.41
C GLY A 527 33.06 -5.33 7.31
N ARG A 528 33.78 -4.22 7.51
CA ARG A 528 33.88 -3.08 6.55
C ARG A 528 35.06 -3.19 5.57
N GLN A 529 35.60 -4.40 5.37
CA GLN A 529 36.66 -4.63 4.39
C GLN A 529 36.10 -4.38 2.97
N GLY A 530 36.78 -3.52 2.20
CA GLY A 530 36.39 -3.16 0.84
C GLY A 530 36.39 -4.37 -0.12
N ARG A 531 35.95 -4.16 -1.37
CA ARG A 531 35.86 -5.25 -2.37
C ARG A 531 37.20 -5.96 -2.63
N GLU A 532 38.32 -5.30 -2.33
CA GLU A 532 39.69 -5.76 -2.57
C GLU A 532 40.18 -6.82 -1.58
N ALA A 533 39.46 -7.09 -0.47
CA ALA A 533 39.83 -8.06 0.57
C ALA A 533 38.86 -9.25 0.67
N GLN A 534 38.17 -9.58 -0.43
CA GLN A 534 37.21 -10.69 -0.49
C GLN A 534 37.92 -12.05 -0.57
N ASN A 535 37.44 -13.01 0.24
CA ASN A 535 37.82 -14.42 0.17
C ASN A 535 36.83 -15.19 -0.70
N LEU A 536 37.32 -16.11 -1.52
CA LEU A 536 36.51 -16.99 -2.34
C LEU A 536 36.27 -18.30 -1.60
N VAL A 537 35.00 -18.65 -1.37
CA VAL A 537 34.60 -19.84 -0.63
C VAL A 537 33.59 -20.63 -1.46
N ARG A 538 33.80 -21.94 -1.56
CA ARG A 538 32.83 -22.89 -2.09
C ARG A 538 31.85 -23.27 -1.00
N VAL A 539 30.57 -23.22 -1.32
CA VAL A 539 29.47 -23.52 -0.40
C VAL A 539 28.69 -24.70 -0.94
N TYR A 540 28.60 -25.75 -0.14
CA TYR A 540 27.75 -26.90 -0.37
C TYR A 540 26.46 -26.71 0.41
N VAL A 541 25.30 -26.81 -0.24
CA VAL A 541 24.00 -26.64 0.40
C VAL A 541 23.11 -27.84 0.08
N ALA A 542 22.46 -28.40 1.10
CA ALA A 542 21.46 -29.44 0.97
C ALA A 542 20.16 -28.95 1.60
N ASN A 543 19.06 -29.06 0.88
CA ASN A 543 17.73 -28.82 1.41
C ASN A 543 17.01 -30.16 1.56
N LEU A 544 16.70 -30.55 2.79
CA LEU A 544 15.92 -31.74 3.09
C LEU A 544 14.48 -31.31 3.32
N ARG A 545 13.58 -31.77 2.44
CA ARG A 545 12.14 -31.54 2.58
C ARG A 545 11.47 -32.77 3.17
N LEU A 546 10.83 -32.57 4.32
CA LEU A 546 10.08 -33.60 5.03
C LEU A 546 8.61 -33.55 4.58
N LYS A 547 8.06 -34.68 4.15
CA LYS A 547 6.63 -34.75 3.78
C LYS A 547 5.76 -34.57 5.03
N GLY A 548 4.82 -33.63 4.98
CA GLY A 548 3.87 -33.36 6.08
C GLY A 548 4.30 -32.27 7.07
N ILE A 549 5.49 -31.68 6.90
CA ILE A 549 6.03 -30.62 7.77
C ILE A 549 6.22 -29.34 6.94
N SER A 550 5.84 -28.18 7.50
CA SER A 550 5.89 -26.89 6.80
C SER A 550 7.30 -26.25 6.78
N THR A 551 8.24 -26.80 7.56
CA THR A 551 9.62 -26.33 7.70
C THR A 551 10.60 -27.25 6.95
N ASP A 552 11.40 -26.66 6.07
CA ASP A 552 12.48 -27.36 5.36
C ASP A 552 13.80 -27.25 6.17
N VAL A 553 14.65 -28.30 6.14
CA VAL A 553 15.94 -28.33 6.84
C VAL A 553 17.07 -28.05 5.86
N VAL A 554 17.92 -27.07 6.17
CA VAL A 554 19.06 -26.69 5.30
C VAL A 554 20.38 -27.04 5.98
N ILE A 555 21.21 -27.83 5.30
CA ILE A 555 22.57 -28.16 5.72
C ILE A 555 23.54 -27.41 4.80
N SER A 556 24.48 -26.66 5.37
CA SER A 556 25.50 -25.93 4.62
C SER A 556 26.92 -26.26 5.09
N ALA A 557 27.84 -26.50 4.16
CA ALA A 557 29.26 -26.64 4.43
C ALA A 557 30.06 -25.65 3.58
N TYR A 558 31.19 -25.17 4.13
CA TYR A 558 32.02 -24.14 3.52
C TYR A 558 33.45 -24.66 3.34
N GLU A 559 33.96 -24.56 2.12
CA GLU A 559 35.33 -24.92 1.73
C GLU A 559 36.04 -23.67 1.19
N PRO A 560 37.08 -23.14 1.85
CA PRO A 560 37.81 -21.99 1.34
C PRO A 560 38.61 -22.36 0.08
N ILE A 561 38.39 -21.64 -1.03
CA ILE A 561 39.17 -21.82 -2.26
C ILE A 561 40.36 -20.88 -2.31
N LEU A 562 40.13 -19.60 -2.00
CA LEU A 562 41.15 -18.57 -2.02
C LEU A 562 40.93 -17.62 -0.85
N ILE A 563 41.94 -17.48 0.01
CA ILE A 563 41.92 -16.52 1.10
C ILE A 563 42.85 -15.38 0.70
N ASN A 564 42.30 -14.18 0.64
CA ASN A 564 43.05 -13.00 0.27
C ASN A 564 44.03 -12.65 1.41
N PRO A 565 45.33 -12.40 1.13
CA PRO A 565 46.32 -12.08 2.16
C PRO A 565 46.01 -10.79 2.93
N LEU A 566 45.20 -9.88 2.35
CA LEU A 566 44.72 -8.67 3.00
C LEU A 566 43.50 -8.92 3.92
N SER A 567 42.97 -10.14 3.93
CA SER A 567 41.89 -10.53 4.81
C SER A 567 42.41 -10.93 6.19
N GLU A 568 41.77 -10.40 7.24
CA GLU A 568 42.03 -10.82 8.63
C GLU A 568 41.93 -12.34 8.86
N SER A 569 41.17 -13.03 8.01
CA SER A 569 41.02 -14.49 8.07
C SER A 569 42.30 -15.24 7.66
N ALA A 570 43.23 -14.62 6.92
CA ALA A 570 44.46 -15.24 6.43
C ALA A 570 45.38 -15.73 7.57
N ASN A 571 45.36 -15.05 8.72
CA ASN A 571 46.20 -15.38 9.86
C ASN A 571 45.73 -16.63 10.64
N THR A 572 44.53 -17.16 10.35
CA THR A 572 43.88 -18.19 11.19
C THR A 572 43.73 -19.56 10.49
N VAL A 573 43.94 -19.63 9.17
CA VAL A 573 43.65 -20.86 8.42
C VAL A 573 44.91 -21.73 8.33
N GLY A 574 44.95 -22.78 9.17
CA GLY A 574 45.98 -23.82 9.13
C GLY A 574 45.85 -24.72 7.90
N ALA A 575 46.98 -25.17 7.35
CA ALA A 575 47.04 -26.00 6.16
C ALA A 575 46.56 -27.44 6.41
N GLY A 576 45.61 -27.91 5.61
CA GLY A 576 45.19 -29.31 5.54
C GLY A 576 44.16 -29.53 4.44
N VAL A 577 44.47 -30.38 3.47
CA VAL A 577 43.56 -30.76 2.38
C VAL A 577 42.65 -31.87 2.89
N ALA A 578 41.42 -31.53 3.26
CA ALA A 578 40.35 -32.51 3.42
C ALA A 578 39.27 -32.20 2.37
N THR A 579 38.93 -33.20 1.55
CA THR A 579 37.90 -33.11 0.52
C THR A 579 36.52 -32.95 1.18
N VAL A 580 36.08 -31.70 1.37
CA VAL A 580 34.84 -31.34 2.08
C VAL A 580 33.59 -31.97 1.46
N ALA A 581 33.64 -32.26 0.16
CA ALA A 581 32.55 -32.85 -0.61
C ALA A 581 32.12 -34.24 -0.14
N GLU A 582 33.05 -35.13 0.26
CA GLU A 582 32.72 -36.49 0.71
C GLU A 582 32.12 -36.49 2.11
N ALA A 583 32.69 -35.69 3.02
CA ALA A 583 32.14 -35.49 4.36
C ALA A 583 30.74 -34.87 4.32
N PHE A 584 30.49 -33.94 3.39
CA PHE A 584 29.16 -33.35 3.19
C PHE A 584 28.14 -34.38 2.69
N LYS A 585 28.50 -35.22 1.70
CA LYS A 585 27.62 -36.30 1.23
C LYS A 585 27.28 -37.28 2.35
N LEU A 586 28.27 -37.70 3.14
CA LEU A 586 28.04 -38.55 4.31
C LEU A 586 27.16 -37.88 5.37
N ALA A 587 27.33 -36.58 5.63
CA ALA A 587 26.52 -35.85 6.60
C ALA A 587 25.05 -35.75 6.17
N VAL A 588 24.77 -35.59 4.87
CA VAL A 588 23.40 -35.53 4.34
C VAL A 588 22.73 -36.90 4.36
N THR A 589 23.46 -37.98 4.04
CA THR A 589 22.89 -39.34 4.00
C THR A 589 22.74 -39.98 5.38
N SER A 590 23.58 -39.61 6.35
CA SER A 590 23.53 -40.11 7.73
C SER A 590 22.72 -39.25 8.70
N PHE A 591 22.15 -38.14 8.22
CA PHE A 591 21.34 -37.24 9.05
C PHE A 591 20.12 -37.99 9.62
N LYS A 592 19.94 -37.94 10.94
CA LYS A 592 18.78 -38.52 11.64
C LYS A 592 18.14 -37.47 12.54
N VAL A 593 16.81 -37.37 12.48
CA VAL A 593 16.03 -36.54 13.39
C VAL A 593 15.67 -37.40 14.60
N HIS A 594 16.20 -37.07 15.77
CA HIS A 594 15.92 -37.82 17.01
C HIS A 594 14.65 -37.35 17.72
N ASP A 595 14.21 -36.10 17.50
CA ASP A 595 12.99 -35.55 18.08
C ASP A 595 12.20 -34.77 17.01
N CYS A 596 11.08 -35.35 16.58
CA CYS A 596 10.22 -34.77 15.54
C CYS A 596 9.31 -33.65 16.06
N ASN A 597 9.18 -33.48 17.40
CA ASN A 597 8.32 -32.46 17.99
C ASN A 597 8.85 -31.03 17.74
N LEU A 598 10.14 -30.89 17.39
CA LEU A 598 10.75 -29.61 16.98
C LEU A 598 10.13 -29.00 15.71
N PHE A 599 9.40 -29.81 14.92
CA PHE A 599 8.85 -29.40 13.63
C PHE A 599 7.32 -29.27 13.61
N CYS A 600 6.64 -29.75 14.65
CA CYS A 600 5.20 -29.60 14.81
C CYS A 600 4.92 -28.39 15.72
N SER A 601 4.52 -27.26 15.13
CA SER A 601 3.80 -26.25 15.90
C SER A 601 2.44 -26.86 16.28
N GLU A 602 2.16 -27.01 17.58
CA GLU A 602 0.84 -27.42 18.06
C GLU A 602 -0.26 -26.57 17.38
N ALA A 603 -1.32 -27.26 16.95
CA ALA A 603 -2.42 -26.76 16.13
C ALA A 603 -3.36 -25.81 16.87
#